data_AF-A0A328MBT2-F1
#
_entry.id   AF-A0A328MBT2-F1
#
_cell.length_a   1.000
_cell.length_b   1.000
_cell.length_c   1.000
_cell.angle_alpha   90.00
_cell.angle_beta   90.00
_cell.angle_gamma   90.00
#
_symmetry.space_group_name_H-M   'P 1'
#
loop_
_entity.id
_entity.type
_entity.pdbx_description
1 polymer ?
#
loop_
_entity_poly.entity_id
_entity_poly.type
_entity_poly.pdbx_seq_one_letter_code
_entity_poly.pdbx_strand_id
1 'polypeptide(L)'
;MTRTTLAKGVDSVSPIFKGVEIMPDGSVVRSGTNFSEKVKEAHDASKASIQSRISNLESGGVKGTGNKEETFTVPKWSNDGKYDKVRGYRGRDLTKYDEEYLVDPRLVVEMNFKGKTNSGTNAAGWERNAKKFFNTLLKSNPEFWSVENTALIKRGRVPIVDEQFIKHFPQYKEYIKDPMRHHHIGEGGQAVALPKTLHPGYGGIHNVEKEWGITGIDNEIATRLETFINNLRR
;
A
#
# COMPACT_ATOMS: atom_id res chain seq x y z
N MET A 1 3.62 51.79 -56.69
CA MET A 1 2.35 51.03 -56.68
C MET A 1 2.69 49.56 -56.87
N THR A 2 2.82 48.82 -55.76
CA THR A 2 1.87 47.77 -55.29
C THR A 2 1.76 46.60 -56.26
N ARG A 3 2.01 45.33 -55.91
CA ARG A 3 1.67 44.61 -54.68
C ARG A 3 2.41 43.25 -54.71
N THR A 4 3.23 42.92 -53.71
CA THR A 4 3.77 41.56 -53.54
C THR A 4 2.72 40.72 -52.82
N THR A 5 2.17 39.73 -53.51
CA THR A 5 1.21 38.78 -52.94
C THR A 5 1.98 37.71 -52.17
N LEU A 6 2.04 37.83 -50.83
CA LEU A 6 2.44 36.70 -49.98
C LEU A 6 1.27 35.72 -49.88
N ALA A 7 1.44 34.52 -50.44
CA ALA A 7 0.56 33.39 -50.16
C ALA A 7 0.71 33.00 -48.68
N LYS A 8 -0.36 33.16 -47.90
CA LYS A 8 -0.45 32.61 -46.54
C LYS A 8 -0.47 31.08 -46.66
N GLY A 9 0.51 30.41 -46.06
CA GLY A 9 0.42 28.99 -45.77
C GLY A 9 -0.81 28.75 -44.90
N VAL A 10 -1.71 27.88 -45.35
CA VAL A 10 -2.80 27.35 -44.53
C VAL A 10 -2.25 26.16 -43.78
N ASP A 11 -2.31 26.27 -42.46
CA ASP A 11 -1.86 25.29 -41.49
C ASP A 11 -2.58 23.95 -41.66
N SER A 12 -1.80 22.88 -41.89
CA SER A 12 -2.27 21.52 -41.63
C SER A 12 -2.30 21.31 -40.12
N VAL A 13 -3.45 21.57 -39.50
CA VAL A 13 -3.66 21.30 -38.08
C VAL A 13 -3.79 19.79 -37.89
N SER A 14 -2.83 19.21 -37.16
CA SER A 14 -2.75 17.78 -36.85
C SER A 14 -3.99 17.30 -36.07
N PRO A 15 -4.46 16.04 -36.23
CA PRO A 15 -5.69 15.50 -35.60
C PRO A 15 -5.73 15.52 -34.06
N ILE A 16 -4.62 15.87 -33.41
CA ILE A 16 -4.45 15.91 -31.95
C ILE A 16 -5.16 17.07 -31.24
N PHE A 17 -5.82 17.98 -31.97
CA PHE A 17 -6.53 19.13 -31.38
C PHE A 17 -8.07 19.04 -31.43
N LYS A 18 -8.66 17.83 -31.41
CA LYS A 18 -10.10 17.71 -31.13
C LYS A 18 -10.38 18.24 -29.72
N GLY A 19 -11.06 19.38 -29.62
CA GLY A 19 -11.47 20.02 -28.35
C GLY A 19 -10.70 21.28 -27.93
N VAL A 20 -9.94 21.90 -28.84
CA VAL A 20 -9.23 23.16 -28.59
C VAL A 20 -9.67 24.20 -29.62
N GLU A 21 -10.16 25.35 -29.16
CA GLU A 21 -10.58 26.47 -29.99
C GLU A 21 -9.67 27.68 -29.73
N ILE A 22 -9.17 28.32 -30.80
CA ILE A 22 -8.36 29.54 -30.70
C ILE A 22 -9.24 30.73 -31.03
N MET A 23 -9.36 31.65 -30.08
CA MET A 23 -10.16 32.86 -30.19
C MET A 23 -9.45 33.92 -31.04
N PRO A 24 -10.19 34.91 -31.60
CA PRO A 24 -9.62 35.95 -32.46
C PRO A 24 -8.55 36.83 -31.78
N ASP A 25 -8.54 36.90 -30.46
CA ASP A 25 -7.56 37.62 -29.64
C ASP A 25 -6.28 36.78 -29.36
N GLY A 26 -6.21 35.56 -29.91
CA GLY A 26 -5.10 34.63 -29.71
C GLY A 26 -5.20 33.78 -28.45
N SER A 27 -6.27 33.92 -27.65
CA SER A 27 -6.50 33.06 -26.49
C SER A 27 -6.97 31.66 -26.90
N VAL A 28 -6.66 30.65 -26.08
CA VAL A 28 -6.95 29.25 -26.38
C VAL A 28 -7.92 28.68 -25.34
N VAL A 29 -9.08 28.20 -25.78
CA VAL A 29 -10.11 27.59 -24.95
C VAL A 29 -10.14 26.08 -25.19
N ARG A 30 -10.02 25.27 -24.12
CA ARG A 30 -10.19 23.82 -24.20
C ARG A 30 -11.63 23.46 -23.88
N SER A 31 -12.39 23.03 -24.87
CA SER A 31 -13.73 22.46 -24.74
C SER A 31 -13.62 20.94 -24.87
N GLY A 32 -13.54 20.23 -23.75
CA GLY A 32 -13.36 18.79 -23.76
C GLY A 32 -13.29 18.12 -22.39
N THR A 33 -14.38 17.45 -22.02
CA THR A 33 -14.58 16.52 -20.89
C THR A 33 -14.41 17.10 -19.48
N ASN A 34 -15.54 17.29 -18.79
CA ASN A 34 -15.59 17.53 -17.34
C ASN A 34 -15.18 16.27 -16.55
N PHE A 35 -13.92 15.87 -16.65
CA PHE A 35 -13.36 14.72 -15.94
C PHE A 35 -13.62 14.83 -14.42
N SER A 36 -13.46 16.02 -13.85
CA SER A 36 -13.73 16.28 -12.43
C SER A 36 -15.18 16.01 -12.04
N GLU A 37 -16.13 16.38 -12.90
CA GLU A 37 -17.56 16.18 -12.66
C GLU A 37 -17.95 14.70 -12.79
N LYS A 38 -17.41 13.99 -13.78
CA LYS A 38 -17.61 12.54 -13.93
C LYS A 38 -17.03 11.73 -12.77
N VAL A 39 -15.87 12.14 -12.24
CA VAL A 39 -15.27 11.50 -11.05
C VAL A 39 -16.15 11.74 -9.83
N LYS A 40 -16.71 12.94 -9.67
CA LYS A 40 -17.63 13.26 -8.58
C LYS A 40 -18.93 12.45 -8.67
N GLU A 41 -19.51 12.36 -9.87
CA GLU A 41 -20.72 11.56 -10.13
C GLU A 41 -20.50 10.08 -9.84
N ALA A 42 -19.39 9.50 -10.30
CA ALA A 42 -19.04 8.11 -10.01
C ALA A 42 -18.82 7.85 -8.51
N HIS A 43 -18.18 8.79 -7.80
CA HIS A 43 -17.98 8.71 -6.37
C HIS A 43 -19.31 8.74 -5.60
N ASP A 44 -20.20 9.66 -5.95
CA ASP A 44 -21.50 9.82 -5.29
C ASP A 44 -22.44 8.63 -5.58
N ALA A 45 -22.43 8.11 -6.81
CA ALA A 45 -23.16 6.89 -7.17
C ALA A 45 -22.68 5.66 -6.38
N SER A 46 -21.37 5.54 -6.18
CA SER A 46 -20.77 4.45 -5.40
C SER A 46 -21.19 4.53 -3.92
N LYS A 47 -21.20 5.75 -3.35
CA LYS A 47 -21.66 6.00 -1.98
C LYS A 47 -23.14 5.63 -1.81
N ALA A 48 -24.00 6.00 -2.76
CA ALA A 48 -25.42 5.68 -2.73
C ALA A 48 -25.70 4.16 -2.83
N SER A 49 -24.95 3.45 -3.69
CA SER A 49 -25.05 1.99 -3.85
C SER A 49 -24.69 1.24 -2.56
N ILE A 50 -23.64 1.68 -1.86
CA ILE A 50 -23.23 1.10 -0.57
C ILE A 50 -24.31 1.35 0.48
N GLN A 51 -24.84 2.57 0.57
CA GLN A 51 -25.91 2.90 1.53
C GLN A 51 -27.20 2.12 1.27
N SER A 52 -27.58 1.91 0.01
CA SER A 52 -28.75 1.09 -0.35
C SER A 52 -28.57 -0.37 0.08
N ARG A 53 -27.37 -0.94 -0.12
CA ARG A 53 -27.07 -2.31 0.32
C ARG A 53 -27.17 -2.46 1.83
N ILE A 54 -26.67 -1.49 2.59
CA ILE A 54 -26.76 -1.49 4.06
C ILE A 54 -28.24 -1.40 4.50
N SER A 55 -29.02 -0.49 3.92
CA SER A 55 -30.46 -0.36 4.22
C SER A 55 -31.28 -1.63 3.88
N ASN A 56 -30.96 -2.30 2.78
CA ASN A 56 -31.62 -3.55 2.40
C ASN A 56 -31.28 -4.72 3.34
N LEU A 57 -30.09 -4.70 3.95
CA LEU A 57 -29.69 -5.64 5.00
C LEU A 57 -30.43 -5.38 6.32
N GLU A 58 -30.70 -4.11 6.65
CA GLU A 58 -31.42 -3.72 7.86
C GLU A 58 -32.94 -3.89 7.75
N SER A 59 -33.51 -3.83 6.55
CA SER A 59 -34.95 -3.95 6.29
C SER A 59 -35.41 -5.37 5.94
N GLY A 60 -34.49 -6.27 5.58
CA GLY A 60 -34.77 -7.67 5.27
C GLY A 60 -34.85 -8.55 6.53
N GLY A 61 -35.95 -8.46 7.27
CA GLY A 61 -36.24 -9.40 8.37
C GLY A 61 -36.27 -10.85 7.87
N VAL A 62 -35.21 -11.61 8.18
CA VAL A 62 -35.08 -13.04 7.82
C VAL A 62 -36.12 -13.85 8.60
N LYS A 63 -37.16 -14.30 7.90
CA LYS A 63 -38.14 -15.29 8.37
C LYS A 63 -37.50 -16.68 8.26
N GLY A 64 -37.38 -17.36 9.40
CA GLY A 64 -36.58 -18.58 9.55
C GLY A 64 -37.11 -19.81 8.81
N THR A 65 -36.18 -20.71 8.48
CA THR A 65 -36.39 -22.15 8.47
C THR A 65 -35.20 -22.78 9.19
N GLY A 66 -35.50 -23.49 10.28
CA GLY A 66 -34.49 -23.96 11.22
C GLY A 66 -33.63 -25.09 10.64
N ASN A 67 -32.34 -25.03 10.94
CA ASN A 67 -31.47 -26.18 11.10
C ASN A 67 -30.24 -25.73 11.90
N LYS A 68 -30.20 -26.16 13.17
CA LYS A 68 -29.09 -26.10 14.14
C LYS A 68 -28.39 -24.76 14.24
N GLU A 69 -28.61 -24.07 15.36
CA GLU A 69 -27.74 -23.01 15.85
C GLU A 69 -26.34 -23.58 16.12
N GLU A 70 -25.54 -23.78 15.07
CA GLU A 70 -24.16 -23.36 15.17
C GLU A 70 -24.24 -21.84 15.18
N THR A 71 -24.33 -21.28 16.38
CA THR A 71 -23.96 -19.90 16.59
C THR A 71 -22.51 -19.81 16.14
N PHE A 72 -22.29 -19.43 14.88
CA PHE A 72 -21.06 -18.79 14.48
C PHE A 72 -21.10 -17.41 15.15
N THR A 73 -20.95 -17.41 16.48
CA THR A 73 -20.37 -16.29 17.18
C THR A 73 -19.00 -16.14 16.56
N VAL A 74 -18.93 -15.37 15.46
CA VAL A 74 -17.72 -14.65 15.12
C VAL A 74 -17.37 -13.93 16.41
N PRO A 75 -16.31 -14.34 17.12
CA PRO A 75 -15.91 -13.60 18.30
C PRO A 75 -15.76 -12.16 17.82
N LYS A 76 -16.48 -11.24 18.48
CA LYS A 76 -16.34 -9.81 18.27
C LYS A 76 -14.92 -9.44 18.74
N TRP A 77 -13.93 -9.73 17.90
CA TRP A 77 -12.56 -9.32 18.04
C TRP A 77 -12.14 -8.59 16.77
N SER A 78 -12.72 -7.40 16.60
CA SER A 78 -12.10 -6.38 15.77
C SER A 78 -11.01 -5.75 16.63
N ASN A 79 -9.74 -5.92 16.25
CA ASN A 79 -8.74 -4.91 16.61
C ASN A 79 -9.11 -3.62 15.87
N ASP A 80 -10.21 -2.94 16.25
CA ASP A 80 -10.74 -1.64 15.77
C ASP A 80 -10.52 -1.25 14.29
N GLY A 81 -10.24 -2.21 13.41
CA GLY A 81 -9.61 -2.01 12.10
C GLY A 81 -8.13 -1.59 12.10
N LYS A 82 -7.49 -1.30 13.25
CA LYS A 82 -6.12 -0.75 13.32
C LYS A 82 -5.11 -1.59 12.55
N TYR A 83 -5.16 -2.92 12.72
CA TYR A 83 -4.17 -3.84 12.15
C TYR A 83 -4.54 -4.40 10.77
N ASP A 84 -5.71 -4.09 10.23
CA ASP A 84 -6.19 -4.64 8.94
C ASP A 84 -5.34 -4.19 7.73
N LYS A 85 -4.53 -3.15 7.92
CA LYS A 85 -3.52 -2.72 6.95
C LYS A 85 -2.42 -3.76 6.76
N VAL A 86 -2.16 -4.62 7.74
CA VAL A 86 -1.26 -5.77 7.61
C VAL A 86 -2.05 -6.95 7.06
N ARG A 87 -1.78 -7.35 5.81
CA ARG A 87 -2.51 -8.45 5.15
C ARG A 87 -2.43 -9.74 5.94
N GLY A 88 -1.27 -10.01 6.55
CA GLY A 88 -1.04 -11.17 7.39
C GLY A 88 -1.94 -11.24 8.64
N TYR A 89 -2.50 -10.13 9.11
CA TYR A 89 -3.27 -10.09 10.37
C TYR A 89 -4.80 -10.15 10.18
N ARG A 90 -5.28 -10.02 8.95
CA ARG A 90 -6.72 -9.98 8.65
C ARG A 90 -7.42 -11.26 9.08
N GLY A 91 -8.53 -11.12 9.80
CA GLY A 91 -9.33 -12.25 10.26
C GLY A 91 -8.67 -13.10 11.34
N ARG A 92 -7.62 -12.60 12.01
CA ARG A 92 -6.92 -13.31 13.09
C ARG A 92 -7.16 -12.67 14.44
N ASP A 93 -7.21 -13.50 15.47
CA ASP A 93 -7.20 -13.08 16.87
C ASP A 93 -5.76 -12.79 17.31
N LEU A 94 -5.39 -11.50 17.34
CA LEU A 94 -4.04 -11.07 17.69
C LEU A 94 -3.81 -11.00 19.22
N THR A 95 -4.78 -11.31 20.08
CA THR A 95 -4.58 -11.28 21.54
C THR A 95 -3.57 -12.31 22.03
N LYS A 96 -3.39 -13.36 21.23
CA LYS A 96 -2.49 -14.48 21.52
C LYS A 96 -1.08 -14.24 21.03
N TYR A 97 -0.84 -13.08 20.41
CA TYR A 97 0.40 -12.78 19.72
C TYR A 97 1.26 -11.92 20.65
N ASP A 98 2.51 -12.32 20.81
CA ASP A 98 3.45 -11.55 21.63
C ASP A 98 3.65 -10.15 21.05
N GLU A 99 3.51 -9.13 21.90
CA GLU A 99 3.46 -7.73 21.50
C GLU A 99 4.74 -7.28 20.77
N GLU A 100 5.90 -7.84 21.13
CA GLU A 100 7.19 -7.54 20.50
C GLU A 100 7.22 -7.92 19.01
N TYR A 101 6.42 -8.91 18.59
CA TYR A 101 6.32 -9.38 17.21
C TYR A 101 5.10 -8.81 16.48
N LEU A 102 4.20 -8.11 17.18
CA LEU A 102 3.07 -7.42 16.56
C LEU A 102 3.53 -6.11 15.92
N VAL A 103 3.53 -6.12 14.58
CA VAL A 103 4.02 -4.99 13.82
C VAL A 103 3.01 -3.84 13.81
N ASP A 104 3.48 -2.63 14.13
CA ASP A 104 2.65 -1.45 13.98
C ASP A 104 2.42 -1.15 12.48
N PRO A 105 1.17 -1.06 12.02
CA PRO A 105 0.87 -0.84 10.60
C PRO A 105 1.44 0.46 10.02
N ARG A 106 1.78 1.44 10.87
CA ARG A 106 2.44 2.69 10.45
C ARG A 106 3.88 2.47 10.00
N LEU A 107 4.50 1.33 10.35
CA LEU A 107 5.84 0.93 9.92
C LEU A 107 5.84 0.06 8.66
N VAL A 108 4.67 -0.19 8.06
CA VAL A 108 4.54 -1.10 6.92
C VAL A 108 4.66 -0.34 5.59
N VAL A 109 5.44 -0.89 4.68
CA VAL A 109 5.59 -0.42 3.30
C VAL A 109 5.29 -1.54 2.33
N GLU A 110 4.54 -1.24 1.27
CA GLU A 110 4.40 -2.14 0.12
C GLU A 110 5.67 -2.12 -0.73
N MET A 111 6.29 -3.27 -0.87
CA MET A 111 7.42 -3.47 -1.76
C MET A 111 6.93 -3.77 -3.18
N ASN A 112 7.67 -3.32 -4.19
CA ASN A 112 7.21 -3.49 -5.56
C ASN A 112 7.37 -4.96 -5.95
N PHE A 113 6.35 -5.55 -6.57
CA PHE A 113 6.51 -6.81 -7.28
C PHE A 113 7.38 -6.57 -8.52
N LYS A 114 8.47 -7.32 -8.65
CA LYS A 114 9.38 -7.21 -9.80
C LYS A 114 9.38 -8.47 -10.65
N GLY A 115 8.69 -9.54 -10.24
CA GLY A 115 8.73 -10.84 -10.89
C GLY A 115 9.55 -11.85 -10.09
N LYS A 116 9.09 -13.10 -10.08
CA LYS A 116 9.79 -14.22 -9.43
C LYS A 116 11.16 -14.42 -10.10
N THR A 117 12.14 -14.90 -9.33
CA THR A 117 13.53 -15.17 -9.77
C THR A 117 14.38 -13.96 -10.17
N ASN A 118 13.82 -12.73 -10.18
CA ASN A 118 14.59 -11.54 -10.51
C ASN A 118 15.57 -11.14 -9.41
N SER A 119 16.72 -10.59 -9.81
CA SER A 119 17.73 -10.13 -8.87
C SER A 119 17.18 -9.04 -7.94
N GLY A 120 17.60 -9.10 -6.67
CA GLY A 120 17.14 -8.16 -5.65
C GLY A 120 15.69 -8.34 -5.21
N THR A 121 15.07 -9.49 -5.48
CA THR A 121 13.75 -9.87 -4.97
C THR A 121 13.84 -10.99 -3.92
N ASN A 122 12.76 -11.16 -3.14
CA ASN A 122 12.57 -12.35 -2.31
C ASN A 122 12.03 -13.51 -3.16
N ALA A 123 11.84 -14.68 -2.55
CA ALA A 123 11.38 -15.88 -3.27
C ALA A 123 10.04 -15.68 -3.98
N ALA A 124 9.15 -14.88 -3.40
CA ALA A 124 7.85 -14.55 -3.98
C ALA A 124 7.92 -13.46 -5.07
N GLY A 125 9.08 -12.84 -5.34
CA GLY A 125 9.26 -11.85 -6.41
C GLY A 125 9.12 -10.39 -5.98
N TRP A 126 9.09 -10.11 -4.68
CA TRP A 126 8.98 -8.76 -4.12
C TRP A 126 10.35 -8.13 -3.88
N GLU A 127 10.49 -6.84 -4.20
CA GLU A 127 11.72 -6.07 -4.05
C GLU A 127 12.28 -6.08 -2.61
N ARG A 128 13.58 -6.37 -2.45
CA ARG A 128 14.31 -6.39 -1.15
C ARG A 128 15.08 -5.11 -0.84
N ASN A 129 14.80 -4.01 -1.55
CA ASN A 129 15.57 -2.78 -1.47
C ASN A 129 15.32 -2.03 -0.14
N ALA A 130 16.22 -2.24 0.84
CA ALA A 130 16.14 -1.61 2.15
C ALA A 130 16.27 -0.07 2.08
N LYS A 131 17.07 0.47 1.14
CA LYS A 131 17.20 1.93 1.00
C LYS A 131 15.88 2.56 0.59
N LYS A 132 15.19 1.98 -0.41
CA LYS A 132 13.83 2.42 -0.80
C LYS A 132 12.89 2.34 0.40
N PHE A 133 12.85 1.18 1.06
CA PHE A 133 11.99 0.92 2.21
C PHE A 133 12.10 2.01 3.29
N PHE A 134 13.30 2.27 3.81
CA PHE A 134 13.49 3.27 4.86
C PHE A 134 13.23 4.70 4.38
N ASN A 135 13.57 5.05 3.13
CA ASN A 135 13.24 6.37 2.58
C ASN A 135 11.74 6.58 2.41
N THR A 136 10.99 5.53 2.05
CA THR A 136 9.53 5.58 2.00
C THR A 136 8.94 5.83 3.39
N LEU A 137 9.40 5.11 4.42
CA LEU A 137 8.94 5.34 5.80
C LEU A 137 9.28 6.72 6.32
N LEU A 138 10.50 7.21 6.07
CA LEU A 138 10.89 8.58 6.46
C LEU A 138 10.01 9.63 5.78
N LYS A 139 9.63 9.41 4.52
CA LYS A 139 8.76 10.33 3.79
C LYS A 139 7.32 10.32 4.32
N SER A 140 6.78 9.15 4.64
CA SER A 140 5.38 9.03 5.08
C SER A 140 5.18 9.36 6.54
N ASN A 141 6.17 9.10 7.39
CA ASN A 141 6.10 9.31 8.83
C ASN A 141 7.42 9.90 9.37
N PRO A 142 7.75 11.17 9.01
CA PRO A 142 8.99 11.80 9.44
C PRO A 142 9.14 11.90 10.96
N GLU A 143 8.04 11.94 11.70
CA GLU A 143 8.00 12.08 13.16
C GLU A 143 8.58 10.89 13.92
N PHE A 144 8.67 9.70 13.30
CA PHE A 144 9.26 8.52 13.94
C PHE A 144 10.77 8.60 14.09
N TRP A 145 11.42 9.53 13.39
CA TRP A 145 12.86 9.52 13.18
C TRP A 145 13.50 10.73 13.84
N SER A 146 14.49 10.50 14.70
CA SER A 146 15.40 11.54 15.18
C SER A 146 16.17 12.20 14.03
N VAL A 147 16.87 13.31 14.33
CA VAL A 147 17.76 13.98 13.37
C VAL A 147 18.86 13.02 12.92
N GLU A 148 19.40 12.23 13.85
CA GLU A 148 20.45 11.23 13.62
C GLU A 148 19.94 10.11 12.70
N ASN A 149 18.79 9.52 13.02
CA ASN A 149 18.19 8.47 12.19
C ASN A 149 17.79 9.00 10.81
N THR A 150 17.27 10.22 10.74
CA THR A 150 16.99 10.89 9.47
C THR A 150 18.25 11.01 8.61
N ALA A 151 19.37 11.42 9.21
CA ALA A 151 20.65 11.53 8.51
C ALA A 151 21.21 10.16 8.09
N LEU A 152 21.01 9.10 8.88
CA LEU A 152 21.35 7.73 8.50
C LEU A 152 20.54 7.29 7.27
N ILE A 153 19.22 7.40 7.31
CA ILE A 153 18.32 6.96 6.23
C ILE A 153 18.62 7.71 4.93
N LYS A 154 18.80 9.04 4.97
CA LYS A 154 19.14 9.86 3.79
C LYS A 154 20.46 9.43 3.13
N ARG A 155 21.43 8.94 3.92
CA ARG A 155 22.70 8.38 3.42
C ARG A 155 22.60 6.91 3.01
N GLY A 156 21.40 6.32 3.05
CA GLY A 156 21.18 4.90 2.77
C GLY A 156 21.76 3.97 3.86
N ARG A 157 21.97 4.50 5.08
CA ARG A 157 22.39 3.72 6.24
C ARG A 157 21.16 3.30 7.05
N VAL A 158 21.36 2.23 7.81
CA VAL A 158 20.31 1.62 8.64
C VAL A 158 20.11 2.48 9.90
N PRO A 159 18.87 2.89 10.23
CA PRO A 159 18.58 3.57 11.49
C PRO A 159 18.70 2.61 12.68
N ILE A 160 18.74 3.16 13.89
CA ILE A 160 18.74 2.41 15.15
C ILE A 160 17.44 2.67 15.92
N VAL A 161 17.09 1.77 16.83
CA VAL A 161 16.05 2.05 17.83
C VAL A 161 16.58 3.11 18.79
N ASP A 162 15.98 4.29 18.79
CA ASP A 162 16.31 5.38 19.71
C ASP A 162 15.07 5.85 20.49
N GLU A 163 15.27 6.82 21.39
CA GLU A 163 14.18 7.35 22.21
C GLU A 163 13.05 7.97 21.39
N GLN A 164 13.37 8.61 20.25
CA GLN A 164 12.36 9.18 19.37
C GLN A 164 11.48 8.07 18.77
N PHE A 165 12.09 7.00 18.30
CA PHE A 165 11.38 5.85 17.78
C PHE A 165 10.51 5.17 18.85
N ILE A 166 11.04 4.98 20.06
CA ILE A 166 10.32 4.34 21.18
C ILE A 166 9.09 5.13 21.61
N LYS A 167 9.10 6.47 21.54
CA LYS A 167 7.90 7.29 21.82
C LYS A 167 6.70 6.90 20.95
N HIS A 168 6.94 6.43 19.73
CA HIS A 168 5.90 6.00 18.81
C HIS A 168 5.64 4.49 18.83
N PHE A 169 6.67 3.71 19.19
CA PHE A 169 6.68 2.25 19.20
C PHE A 169 7.25 1.70 20.52
N PRO A 170 6.50 1.84 21.63
CA PRO A 170 6.97 1.46 22.96
C PRO A 170 7.24 -0.04 23.11
N GLN A 171 6.68 -0.89 22.24
CA GLN A 171 6.95 -2.33 22.24
C GLN A 171 8.44 -2.65 22.00
N TYR A 172 9.19 -1.72 21.41
CA TYR A 172 10.62 -1.91 21.14
C TYR A 172 11.56 -1.27 22.17
N LYS A 173 11.05 -0.84 23.34
CA LYS A 173 11.85 -0.16 24.38
C LYS A 173 13.08 -0.95 24.84
N GLU A 174 12.97 -2.28 24.92
CA GLU A 174 14.05 -3.17 25.40
C GLU A 174 15.16 -3.37 24.36
N TYR A 175 14.99 -2.86 23.13
CA TYR A 175 15.95 -2.96 22.04
C TYR A 175 16.62 -1.61 21.73
N ILE A 176 16.67 -0.69 22.68
CA ILE A 176 17.37 0.60 22.51
C ILE A 176 18.80 0.38 21.97
N LYS A 177 19.19 1.20 20.99
CA LYS A 177 20.45 1.14 20.23
C LYS A 177 20.58 -0.04 19.26
N ASP A 178 19.61 -0.95 19.21
CA ASP A 178 19.66 -2.05 18.25
C ASP A 178 19.47 -1.51 16.82
N PRO A 179 20.30 -1.91 15.83
CA PRO A 179 20.08 -1.53 14.44
C PRO A 179 18.76 -2.10 13.92
N MET A 180 18.08 -1.36 13.05
CA MET A 180 16.85 -1.86 12.44
C MET A 180 17.12 -2.84 11.27
N ARG A 181 16.09 -3.57 10.86
CA ARG A 181 16.08 -4.46 9.71
C ARG A 181 14.81 -4.29 8.88
N HIS A 182 15.01 -4.33 7.57
CA HIS A 182 13.94 -4.48 6.59
C HIS A 182 13.53 -5.95 6.57
N HIS A 183 12.34 -6.25 7.06
CA HIS A 183 11.75 -7.59 7.14
C HIS A 183 10.53 -7.67 6.22
N HIS A 184 10.37 -8.78 5.49
CA HIS A 184 9.17 -9.04 4.68
C HIS A 184 8.18 -9.88 5.48
N ILE A 185 7.01 -9.31 5.76
CA ILE A 185 5.95 -9.93 6.56
C ILE A 185 5.45 -11.18 5.83
N GLY A 186 5.57 -12.35 6.46
CA GLY A 186 5.11 -13.62 5.90
C GLY A 186 5.80 -13.99 4.59
N GLU A 187 7.02 -13.52 4.35
CA GLU A 187 7.74 -13.64 3.07
C GLU A 187 7.03 -12.94 1.89
N GLY A 188 6.05 -12.08 2.19
CA GLY A 188 5.20 -11.41 1.21
C GLY A 188 5.74 -10.09 0.67
N GLY A 189 4.83 -9.29 0.13
CA GLY A 189 5.07 -7.99 -0.47
C GLY A 189 5.04 -6.83 0.53
N GLN A 190 4.44 -7.03 1.70
CA GLN A 190 4.53 -6.07 2.79
C GLN A 190 5.83 -6.23 3.56
N ALA A 191 6.43 -5.11 3.90
CA ALA A 191 7.66 -5.07 4.66
C ALA A 191 7.62 -4.08 5.81
N VAL A 192 8.44 -4.32 6.83
CA VAL A 192 8.45 -3.57 8.08
C VAL A 192 9.87 -3.36 8.64
N ALA A 193 10.02 -2.32 9.45
CA ALA A 193 11.23 -1.99 10.17
C ALA A 193 11.16 -2.60 11.58
N LEU A 194 12.11 -3.47 11.91
CA LEU A 194 12.18 -4.15 13.22
C LEU A 194 13.58 -4.07 13.83
N PRO A 195 13.73 -4.10 15.16
CA PRO A 195 15.01 -4.35 15.80
C PRO A 195 15.69 -5.62 15.24
N LYS A 196 16.99 -5.56 14.97
CA LYS A 196 17.76 -6.69 14.43
C LYS A 196 17.67 -7.93 15.31
N THR A 197 17.59 -7.76 16.63
CA THR A 197 17.49 -8.84 17.62
C THR A 197 16.23 -9.69 17.41
N LEU A 198 15.12 -9.09 16.98
CA LEU A 198 13.88 -9.80 16.64
C LEU A 198 13.94 -10.51 15.29
N HIS A 199 15.00 -10.29 14.52
CA HIS A 199 15.21 -10.83 13.18
C HIS A 199 16.56 -11.59 13.05
N PRO A 200 16.82 -12.63 13.87
CA PRO A 200 18.06 -13.38 13.82
C PRO A 200 18.06 -14.40 12.67
N GLY A 201 18.53 -13.98 11.49
CA GLY A 201 18.60 -14.86 10.32
C GLY A 201 17.21 -15.38 9.93
N TYR A 202 16.98 -16.69 10.02
CA TYR A 202 15.69 -17.35 9.75
C TYR A 202 14.86 -17.65 11.01
N GLY A 203 15.30 -17.22 12.19
CA GLY A 203 14.58 -17.37 13.47
C GLY A 203 13.81 -16.12 13.88
N GLY A 204 13.45 -16.04 15.17
CA GLY A 204 12.69 -14.92 15.74
C GLY A 204 11.35 -14.74 15.01
N ILE A 205 11.11 -13.53 14.51
CA ILE A 205 9.85 -13.19 13.84
C ILE A 205 9.50 -14.15 12.69
N HIS A 206 10.48 -14.70 11.98
CA HIS A 206 10.20 -15.67 10.90
C HIS A 206 9.53 -16.96 11.39
N ASN A 207 9.86 -17.43 12.60
CA ASN A 207 9.21 -18.61 13.17
C ASN A 207 7.82 -18.26 13.70
N VAL A 208 7.72 -17.11 14.36
CA VAL A 208 6.47 -16.57 14.88
C VAL A 208 5.44 -16.41 13.76
N GLU A 209 5.81 -15.83 12.62
CA GLU A 209 4.92 -15.69 11.47
C GLU A 209 4.49 -17.03 10.86
N LYS A 210 5.34 -18.06 10.91
CA LYS A 210 4.98 -19.41 10.47
C LYS A 210 3.95 -20.04 11.42
N GLU A 211 4.20 -19.94 12.73
CA GLU A 211 3.28 -20.43 13.78
C GLU A 211 1.92 -19.72 13.70
N TRP A 212 1.94 -18.43 13.40
CA TRP A 212 0.75 -17.62 13.18
C TRP A 212 0.05 -17.90 11.83
N GLY A 213 0.64 -18.73 10.97
CA GLY A 213 0.10 -19.08 9.65
C GLY A 213 0.06 -17.90 8.67
N ILE A 214 1.00 -16.96 8.80
CA ILE A 214 1.10 -15.74 7.98
C ILE A 214 1.97 -15.97 6.74
N THR A 215 2.95 -16.87 6.82
CA THR A 215 3.85 -17.17 5.71
C THR A 215 3.09 -17.56 4.45
N GLY A 216 3.40 -16.89 3.34
CA GLY A 216 2.80 -17.17 2.04
C GLY A 216 1.43 -16.52 1.80
N ILE A 217 0.95 -15.64 2.70
CA ILE A 217 -0.34 -14.95 2.53
C ILE A 217 -0.45 -14.18 1.20
N ASP A 218 0.69 -13.73 0.65
CA ASP A 218 0.77 -12.98 -0.61
C ASP A 218 1.03 -13.86 -1.84
N ASN A 219 1.08 -15.19 -1.69
CA ASN A 219 1.41 -16.11 -2.79
C ASN A 219 0.42 -16.03 -3.96
N GLU A 220 -0.87 -15.88 -3.68
CA GLU A 220 -1.91 -15.72 -4.69
C GLU A 220 -1.72 -14.42 -5.48
N ILE A 221 -1.46 -13.31 -4.76
CA ILE A 221 -1.19 -12.00 -5.35
C ILE A 221 0.07 -12.07 -6.22
N ALA A 222 1.16 -12.60 -5.68
CA ALA A 222 2.42 -12.77 -6.41
C ALA A 222 2.26 -13.62 -7.68
N THR A 223 1.46 -14.69 -7.62
CA THR A 223 1.21 -15.56 -8.76
C THR A 223 0.40 -14.85 -9.85
N ARG A 224 -0.64 -14.09 -9.47
CA ARG A 224 -1.41 -13.28 -10.43
C ARG A 224 -0.55 -12.19 -11.10
N LEU A 225 0.27 -11.50 -10.32
CA LEU A 225 1.19 -10.48 -10.86
C LEU A 225 2.25 -11.09 -11.78
N GLU A 226 2.76 -12.28 -11.46
CA GLU A 226 3.69 -13.02 -12.31
C GLU A 226 3.04 -13.35 -13.67
N THR A 227 1.82 -13.88 -13.67
CA THR A 227 1.07 -14.14 -14.91
C THR A 227 0.87 -12.87 -15.72
N PHE A 228 0.50 -11.77 -15.07
CA PHE A 228 0.29 -10.48 -15.75
C PHE A 228 1.58 -9.96 -16.41
N ILE A 229 2.71 -9.96 -15.70
CA ILE A 229 4.01 -9.53 -16.26
C ILE A 229 4.43 -10.42 -17.44
N ASN A 230 4.24 -11.74 -17.32
CA ASN A 230 4.61 -12.67 -18.39
C ASN A 230 3.73 -12.51 -19.64
N ASN A 231 2.46 -12.12 -19.48
CA ASN A 231 1.60 -11.80 -20.61
C ASN A 231 1.96 -10.47 -21.29
N LEU A 232 2.47 -9.48 -20.55
CA LEU A 232 2.95 -8.22 -21.12
C LEU A 232 4.28 -8.34 -21.89
N ARG A 233 5.05 -9.40 -21.61
CA ARG A 233 6.35 -9.67 -22.25
C ARG A 233 6.23 -10.51 -23.53
N ARG A 234 5.04 -11.04 -23.82
CA ARG A 234 4.72 -11.77 -25.05
C ARG A 234 4.19 -10.81 -26.10
#